data_AF-A0A933GBG0-F1
#
_entry.id   AF-A0A933GBG0-F1
#
_cell.length_a   1.000
_cell.length_b   1.000
_cell.length_c   1.000
_cell.angle_alpha   90.00
_cell.angle_beta   90.00
_cell.angle_gamma   90.00
#
_symmetry.space_group_name_H-M   'P 1'
#
loop_
_entity.id
_entity.type
_entity.pdbx_description
1 polymer ?
#
loop_
_entity_poly.entity_id
_entity_poly.type
_entity_poly.pdbx_seq_one_letter_code
_entity_poly.pdbx_strand_id
1 'polypeptide(L)'
;MGPDPYRLPKTVVPERYELRLEPDLEHGTFAGEETVTVTVREPVTEAVLNAAELQIHRVSIRNAAGVTREGVATLDEAAERARLAFPEPLAPGTWRLSVAFTGVLNDKLHGFYRSTYKVAGEGDGSEAEKILAVTQFEATDARRAFPCWDEPAFKAVFQVTLVVADGLQAVSNTAVVSENPLPGTGRKAVA
;
A
#
# COMPACT_ATOMS: atom_id res chain seq x y z
N MET A 1 -7.76 27.36 18.01
CA MET A 1 -7.85 26.72 16.69
C MET A 1 -8.35 25.31 16.93
N GLY A 2 -9.58 24.98 16.53
CA GLY A 2 -10.10 23.61 16.67
C GLY A 2 -9.36 22.63 15.76
N PRO A 3 -9.56 21.31 15.93
CA PRO A 3 -8.99 20.32 15.02
C PRO A 3 -9.48 20.60 13.60
N ASP A 4 -8.55 20.63 12.63
CA ASP A 4 -8.86 20.75 11.22
C ASP A 4 -9.54 19.44 10.77
N PRO A 5 -10.80 19.46 10.28
CA PRO A 5 -11.52 18.25 9.90
C PRO A 5 -10.85 17.48 8.76
N TYR A 6 -9.99 18.14 7.97
CA TYR A 6 -9.25 17.55 6.86
C TYR A 6 -7.94 16.88 7.28
N ARG A 7 -7.46 17.12 8.51
CA ARG A 7 -6.24 16.49 9.04
C ARG A 7 -6.52 15.18 9.75
N LEU A 8 -5.63 14.22 9.60
CA LEU A 8 -5.64 12.98 10.36
C LEU A 8 -5.32 13.23 11.84
N PRO A 9 -5.92 12.46 12.76
CA PRO A 9 -5.51 12.43 14.16
C PRO A 9 -4.04 12.03 14.31
N LYS A 10 -3.35 12.65 15.27
CA LYS A 10 -1.95 12.30 15.61
C LYS A 10 -1.85 11.25 16.73
N THR A 11 -2.94 10.56 17.02
CA THR A 11 -3.04 9.57 18.09
C THR A 11 -2.32 8.27 17.74
N VAL A 12 -2.31 7.91 16.45
CA VAL A 12 -1.56 6.79 15.88
C VAL A 12 -0.67 7.36 14.78
N VAL A 13 0.64 7.10 14.86
CA VAL A 13 1.64 7.69 13.97
C VAL A 13 2.50 6.58 13.37
N PRO A 14 2.68 6.51 12.04
CA PRO A 14 3.52 5.49 11.42
C PRO A 14 5.00 5.82 11.53
N GLU A 15 5.82 4.77 11.64
CA GLU A 15 7.29 4.88 11.72
C GLU A 15 7.98 4.07 10.61
N ARG A 16 7.44 2.89 10.27
CA ARG A 16 7.98 2.01 9.24
C ARG A 16 6.86 1.27 8.52
N TYR A 17 6.92 1.24 7.20
CA TYR A 17 6.09 0.39 6.35
C TYR A 17 6.93 -0.76 5.80
N GLU A 18 6.40 -1.97 5.93
CA GLU A 18 6.82 -3.15 5.19
C GLU A 18 5.71 -3.43 4.17
N LEU A 19 5.86 -2.89 2.96
CA LEU A 19 4.83 -2.88 1.92
C LEU A 19 5.15 -3.92 0.85
N ARG A 20 4.18 -4.78 0.54
CA ARG A 20 4.29 -5.80 -0.50
C ARG A 20 3.16 -5.61 -1.50
N LEU A 21 3.50 -5.36 -2.77
CA LEU A 21 2.53 -5.14 -3.85
C LEU A 21 2.69 -6.18 -4.95
N GLU A 22 1.56 -6.68 -5.42
CA GLU A 22 1.43 -7.69 -6.46
C GLU A 22 0.58 -7.15 -7.61
N PRO A 23 1.17 -6.43 -8.59
CA PRO A 23 0.43 -5.98 -9.76
C PRO A 23 0.04 -7.14 -10.68
N ASP A 24 -1.22 -7.11 -11.12
CA ASP A 24 -1.76 -7.92 -12.20
C ASP A 24 -2.00 -7.02 -13.42
N LEU A 25 -1.04 -7.02 -14.35
CA LEU A 25 -1.08 -6.17 -15.53
C LEU A 25 -2.15 -6.60 -16.55
N GLU A 26 -2.55 -7.87 -16.53
CA GLU A 26 -3.55 -8.42 -17.44
C GLU A 26 -4.95 -7.97 -17.04
N HIS A 27 -5.26 -8.09 -15.75
CA HIS A 27 -6.57 -7.70 -15.21
C HIS A 27 -6.65 -6.24 -14.78
N GLY A 28 -5.53 -5.52 -14.76
CA GLY A 28 -5.50 -4.10 -14.36
C GLY A 28 -5.80 -3.90 -12.88
N THR A 29 -5.37 -4.83 -12.04
CA THR A 29 -5.57 -4.81 -10.58
C THR A 29 -4.26 -5.02 -9.85
N PHE A 30 -4.28 -4.92 -8.53
CA PHE A 30 -3.17 -5.36 -7.70
C PHE A 30 -3.67 -5.84 -6.34
N ALA A 31 -2.95 -6.80 -5.77
CA ALA A 31 -3.08 -7.16 -4.36
C ALA A 31 -1.96 -6.48 -3.56
N GLY A 32 -2.27 -6.12 -2.32
CA GLY A 32 -1.34 -5.47 -1.42
C GLY A 32 -1.43 -6.05 -0.01
N GLU A 33 -0.28 -6.20 0.62
CA GLU A 33 -0.15 -6.47 2.04
C GLU A 33 0.82 -5.46 2.62
N GLU A 34 0.48 -4.88 3.76
CA GLU A 34 1.39 -4.03 4.51
C GLU A 34 1.46 -4.44 5.97
N THR A 35 2.63 -4.25 6.56
CA THR A 35 2.78 -4.15 8.01
C THR A 35 3.39 -2.81 8.36
N VAL A 36 2.65 -2.01 9.11
CA VAL A 36 3.05 -0.68 9.57
C VAL A 36 3.40 -0.75 11.04
N THR A 37 4.65 -0.43 11.37
CA THR A 37 5.04 -0.12 12.75
C THR A 37 4.50 1.26 13.08
N VAL A 38 3.64 1.32 14.10
CA VAL A 38 2.97 2.56 14.53
C VAL A 38 3.23 2.81 16.01
N THR A 39 3.27 4.09 16.38
CA THR A 39 3.27 4.54 17.76
C THR A 39 1.89 5.11 18.11
N VAL A 40 1.23 4.46 19.08
CA VAL A 40 0.00 4.93 19.72
C VAL A 40 0.40 5.87 20.86
N ARG A 41 -0.09 7.11 20.85
CA ARG A 41 0.29 8.15 21.82
C ARG A 41 -0.66 8.24 23.00
N GLU A 42 -1.93 7.93 22.78
CA GLU A 42 -2.99 7.94 23.77
C GLU A 42 -3.93 6.75 23.54
N PRO A 43 -4.66 6.26 24.57
CA PRO A 43 -5.58 5.15 24.39
C PRO A 43 -6.62 5.43 23.31
N VAL A 44 -6.71 4.57 22.30
CA VAL A 44 -7.66 4.70 21.19
C VAL A 44 -8.25 3.35 20.80
N THR A 45 -9.49 3.34 20.32
CA THR A 45 -10.13 2.14 19.74
C THR A 45 -10.11 2.13 18.23
N GLU A 46 -9.70 3.23 17.60
CA GLU A 46 -9.59 3.32 16.14
C GLU A 46 -8.31 4.01 15.68
N ALA A 47 -7.80 3.57 14.53
CA ALA A 47 -6.82 4.30 13.74
C ALA A 47 -7.51 4.86 12.49
N VAL A 48 -7.25 6.11 12.16
CA VAL A 48 -7.79 6.77 10.95
C VAL A 48 -6.62 7.11 10.03
N LEU A 49 -6.73 6.70 8.77
CA LEU A 49 -5.72 6.88 7.72
C LEU A 49 -6.39 7.15 6.37
N ASN A 50 -5.61 7.49 5.34
CA ASN A 50 -6.12 7.74 4.00
C ASN A 50 -6.17 6.46 3.17
N ALA A 51 -7.27 6.28 2.44
CA ALA A 51 -7.45 5.20 1.47
C ALA A 51 -8.48 5.63 0.43
N ALA A 52 -8.19 5.44 -0.86
CA ALA A 52 -9.11 5.76 -1.95
C ALA A 52 -9.03 4.68 -3.04
N GLU A 53 -10.18 4.26 -3.58
CA GLU A 53 -10.25 3.23 -4.62
C GLU A 53 -9.57 1.89 -4.23
N LEU A 54 -9.58 1.57 -2.93
CA LEU A 54 -9.05 0.33 -2.35
C LEU A 54 -10.17 -0.49 -1.70
N GLN A 55 -10.03 -1.81 -1.71
CA GLN A 55 -10.84 -2.73 -0.91
C GLN A 55 -9.97 -3.34 0.18
N ILE A 56 -10.35 -3.16 1.46
CA ILE A 56 -9.62 -3.72 2.60
C ILE A 56 -10.27 -5.04 3.01
N HIS A 57 -9.50 -6.13 2.99
CA HIS A 57 -9.97 -7.48 3.25
C HIS A 57 -9.70 -7.94 4.69
N ARG A 58 -8.54 -7.54 5.23
CA ARG A 58 -8.13 -7.93 6.58
C ARG A 58 -7.38 -6.80 7.27
N VAL A 59 -7.64 -6.66 8.56
CA VAL A 59 -6.93 -5.74 9.45
C VAL A 59 -6.63 -6.48 10.74
N SER A 60 -5.38 -6.43 11.20
CA SER A 60 -5.01 -6.89 12.53
C SER A 60 -3.94 -6.00 13.13
N ILE A 61 -3.86 -5.95 14.45
CA ILE A 61 -2.83 -5.18 15.14
C ILE A 61 -2.23 -5.99 16.28
N ARG A 62 -0.90 -5.97 16.39
CA ARG A 62 -0.13 -6.78 17.35
C ARG A 62 0.73 -5.89 18.23
N ASN A 63 0.70 -6.12 19.54
CA ASN A 63 1.57 -5.41 20.49
C ASN A 63 2.94 -6.12 20.66
N ALA A 64 3.84 -5.48 21.40
CA ALA A 64 5.17 -6.03 21.72
C ALA A 64 5.12 -7.35 22.52
N ALA A 65 4.05 -7.59 23.30
CA ALA A 65 3.83 -8.86 24.01
C ALA A 65 3.35 -9.99 23.09
N GLY A 66 3.11 -9.69 21.81
CA GLY A 66 2.70 -10.64 20.79
C GLY A 66 1.20 -10.90 20.71
N VAL A 67 0.38 -10.18 21.48
CA VAL A 67 -1.08 -10.26 21.45
C VAL A 67 -1.59 -9.57 20.19
N THR A 68 -2.34 -10.32 19.37
CA THR A 68 -2.97 -9.83 18.15
C THR A 68 -4.45 -9.56 18.38
N ARG A 69 -4.95 -8.46 17.83
CA ARG A 69 -6.37 -8.10 17.77
C ARG A 69 -6.77 -7.95 16.32
N GLU A 70 -7.81 -8.64 15.89
CA GLU A 70 -8.42 -8.40 14.58
C GLU A 70 -9.22 -7.09 14.63
N GLY A 71 -9.12 -6.30 13.57
CA GLY A 71 -9.84 -5.04 13.40
C GLY A 71 -10.86 -5.12 12.28
N VAL A 72 -11.74 -4.14 12.22
CA VAL A 72 -12.71 -3.96 11.14
C VAL A 72 -12.41 -2.65 10.43
N ALA A 73 -12.29 -2.70 9.10
CA ALA A 73 -12.14 -1.51 8.28
C ALA A 73 -13.51 -0.96 7.86
N THR A 74 -13.65 0.35 7.87
CA THR A 74 -14.75 1.06 7.20
C THR A 74 -14.16 2.16 6.34
N LEU A 75 -14.61 2.24 5.09
CA LEU A 75 -14.14 3.22 4.11
C LEU A 75 -15.15 4.36 4.01
N ASP A 76 -14.63 5.59 4.05
CA ASP A 76 -15.34 6.82 3.72
C ASP A 76 -14.78 7.32 2.40
N GLU A 77 -15.42 6.94 1.30
CA GLU A 77 -14.98 7.27 -0.06
C GLU A 77 -14.97 8.78 -0.32
N ALA A 78 -15.91 9.52 0.28
CA ALA A 78 -16.00 10.97 0.09
C ALA A 78 -14.86 11.71 0.79
N ALA A 79 -14.43 11.22 1.96
CA ALA A 79 -13.30 11.77 2.70
C ALA A 79 -11.95 11.13 2.32
N GLU A 80 -11.95 10.11 1.46
CA GLU A 80 -10.79 9.26 1.13
C GLU A 80 -10.07 8.73 2.38
N ARG A 81 -10.85 8.18 3.31
CA ARG A 81 -10.37 7.70 4.61
C ARG A 81 -10.78 6.27 4.90
N ALA A 82 -9.90 5.55 5.59
CA ALA A 82 -10.20 4.30 6.25
C ALA A 82 -10.21 4.50 7.77
N ARG A 83 -11.23 3.98 8.44
CA ARG A 83 -11.29 3.82 9.88
C ARG A 83 -11.06 2.36 10.22
N LEU A 84 -10.04 2.08 11.01
CA LEU A 84 -9.69 0.75 11.47
C LEU A 84 -10.09 0.63 12.94
N ALA A 85 -11.22 -0.02 13.22
CA ALA A 85 -11.76 -0.17 14.56
C ALA A 85 -11.30 -1.49 15.21
N PHE A 86 -10.94 -1.45 16.48
CA PHE A 86 -10.47 -2.60 17.26
C PHE A 86 -11.40 -2.87 18.45
N PRO A 87 -11.54 -4.14 18.89
CA PRO A 87 -12.48 -4.52 19.95
C PRO A 87 -12.09 -4.00 21.35
N GLU A 88 -10.81 -3.69 21.55
CA GLU A 88 -10.27 -3.19 22.81
C GLU A 88 -9.36 -1.98 22.58
N PRO A 89 -9.32 -1.00 23.50
CA PRO A 89 -8.43 0.14 23.40
C PRO A 89 -6.96 -0.27 23.25
N LEU A 90 -6.29 0.30 22.26
CA LEU A 90 -4.85 0.22 22.06
C LEU A 90 -4.18 1.11 23.11
N ALA A 91 -3.39 0.50 23.99
CA ALA A 91 -2.62 1.27 24.96
C ALA A 91 -1.48 2.05 24.26
N PRO A 92 -1.03 3.17 24.83
CA PRO A 92 0.14 3.89 24.34
C PRO A 92 1.37 2.98 24.21
N GLY A 93 2.12 3.15 23.12
CA GLY A 93 3.29 2.35 22.80
C GLY A 93 3.35 1.93 21.33
N THR A 94 4.29 1.03 21.04
CA THR A 94 4.54 0.55 19.67
C THR A 94 3.67 -0.67 19.35
N TRP A 95 3.07 -0.63 18.16
CA TRP A 95 2.23 -1.70 17.62
C TRP A 95 2.62 -2.00 16.18
N ARG A 96 2.31 -3.21 15.71
CA ARG A 96 2.40 -3.61 14.30
C ARG A 96 1.00 -3.77 13.75
N LEU A 97 0.60 -2.86 12.87
CA LEU A 97 -0.66 -2.90 12.13
C LEU A 97 -0.44 -3.67 10.83
N SER A 98 -1.23 -4.69 10.56
CA SER A 98 -1.18 -5.44 9.30
C SER A 98 -2.49 -5.28 8.55
N VAL A 99 -2.40 -4.92 7.26
CA VAL A 99 -3.54 -4.69 6.38
C VAL A 99 -3.36 -5.45 5.07
N ALA A 100 -4.37 -6.21 4.65
CA ALA A 100 -4.44 -6.84 3.34
C ALA A 100 -5.56 -6.18 2.52
N PHE A 101 -5.25 -5.82 1.27
CA PHE A 101 -6.13 -5.03 0.42
C PHE A 101 -5.94 -5.35 -1.07
N THR A 102 -6.89 -4.91 -1.89
CA THR A 102 -6.76 -4.88 -3.35
C THR A 102 -7.09 -3.50 -3.89
N GLY A 103 -6.52 -3.16 -5.03
CA GLY A 103 -6.80 -1.93 -5.75
C GLY A 103 -6.81 -2.15 -7.27
N VAL A 104 -7.04 -1.05 -7.99
CA VAL A 104 -7.06 -1.04 -9.45
C VAL A 104 -5.86 -0.28 -10.01
N LEU A 105 -5.26 -0.82 -11.06
CA LEU A 105 -4.31 -0.08 -11.89
C LEU A 105 -5.09 0.82 -12.84
N ASN A 106 -5.39 2.04 -12.39
CA ASN A 106 -6.15 3.01 -13.17
C ASN A 106 -5.37 3.48 -14.42
N ASP A 107 -6.02 4.21 -15.31
CA ASP A 107 -5.44 4.80 -16.54
C ASP A 107 -5.36 6.34 -16.47
N LYS A 108 -5.40 6.90 -15.27
CA LYS A 108 -5.51 8.35 -15.00
C LYS A 108 -4.16 9.01 -14.62
N LEU A 109 -3.05 8.30 -14.78
CA LEU A 109 -1.67 8.79 -14.55
C LEU A 109 -1.37 9.27 -13.11
N HIS A 110 -2.10 8.76 -12.11
CA HIS A 110 -1.87 9.05 -10.69
C HIS A 110 -2.14 7.81 -9.84
N GLY A 111 -1.61 7.79 -8.62
CA GLY A 111 -1.65 6.62 -7.75
C GLY A 111 -0.77 5.51 -8.31
N PHE A 112 -1.22 4.26 -8.22
CA PHE A 112 -0.61 3.13 -8.92
C PHE A 112 -1.42 2.84 -10.19
N TYR A 113 -0.86 3.15 -11.35
CA TYR A 113 -1.58 3.19 -12.61
C TYR A 113 -0.88 2.36 -13.69
N ARG A 114 -1.64 1.94 -14.71
CA ARG A 114 -1.11 1.27 -15.90
C ARG A 114 -0.79 2.26 -17.00
N SER A 115 0.29 2.02 -17.72
CA SER A 115 0.67 2.74 -18.94
C SER A 115 1.00 1.75 -20.05
N THR A 116 0.86 2.15 -21.31
CA THR A 116 1.21 1.32 -22.46
C THR A 116 2.26 2.00 -23.33
N TYR A 117 3.10 1.18 -23.96
CA TYR A 117 4.08 1.61 -24.94
C TYR A 117 4.21 0.55 -26.03
N LYS A 118 4.68 0.99 -27.21
CA LYS A 118 4.85 0.11 -28.35
C LYS A 118 6.31 -0.31 -28.50
N VAL A 119 6.51 -1.59 -28.81
CA VAL A 119 7.82 -2.17 -29.13
C VAL A 119 7.76 -2.71 -30.56
N ALA A 120 8.75 -2.37 -31.37
CA ALA A 120 8.87 -2.91 -32.72
C ALA A 120 9.06 -4.43 -32.65
N GLY A 121 8.30 -5.16 -33.47
CA GLY A 121 8.45 -6.59 -33.69
C GLY A 121 9.76 -6.91 -34.38
N GLU A 122 10.27 -8.12 -34.17
CA GLU A 122 11.52 -8.57 -34.75
C GLU A 122 11.39 -8.77 -36.27
N GLY A 123 11.67 -7.72 -37.04
CA GLY A 123 11.94 -7.80 -38.47
C GLY A 123 10.73 -7.87 -39.42
N ASP A 124 9.49 -7.83 -38.91
CA ASP A 124 8.26 -7.87 -39.72
C ASP A 124 7.53 -6.52 -39.83
N GLY A 125 8.06 -5.47 -39.17
CA GLY A 125 7.45 -4.15 -39.10
C GLY A 125 6.18 -4.09 -38.26
N SER A 126 5.85 -5.16 -37.52
CA SER A 126 4.75 -5.14 -36.55
C SER A 126 5.12 -4.32 -35.31
N GLU A 127 4.12 -3.84 -34.58
CA GLU A 127 4.30 -3.23 -33.27
C GLU A 127 3.53 -4.07 -32.24
N ALA A 128 4.20 -4.47 -31.17
CA ALA A 128 3.56 -5.09 -30.01
C ALA A 128 3.35 -4.05 -28.93
N GLU A 129 2.12 -3.92 -28.43
CA GLU A 129 1.85 -3.12 -27.24
C GLU A 129 2.31 -3.86 -25.98
N LYS A 130 2.95 -3.13 -25.07
CA LYS A 130 3.43 -3.62 -23.78
C LYS A 130 2.82 -2.74 -22.68
N ILE A 131 2.49 -3.38 -21.56
CA ILE A 131 1.91 -2.73 -20.38
C ILE A 131 3.01 -2.62 -19.31
N LEU A 132 3.04 -1.48 -18.61
CA LEU A 132 3.79 -1.29 -17.38
C LEU A 132 2.89 -0.72 -16.28
N ALA A 133 3.24 -0.97 -15.02
CA ALA A 133 2.62 -0.31 -13.87
C ALA A 133 3.60 0.70 -13.27
N VAL A 134 3.09 1.90 -12.96
CA VAL A 134 3.89 3.06 -12.53
C VAL A 134 3.17 3.77 -11.40
N THR A 135 3.94 4.39 -10.50
CA THR A 135 3.41 5.20 -9.41
C THR A 135 3.63 6.69 -9.65
N GLN A 136 2.61 7.50 -9.41
CA GLN A 136 2.71 8.95 -9.27
C GLN A 136 1.86 9.38 -8.07
N PHE A 137 2.51 9.71 -6.95
CA PHE A 137 1.82 9.90 -5.66
C PHE A 137 1.62 11.35 -5.24
N GLU A 138 2.38 12.30 -5.80
CA GLU A 138 2.22 13.70 -5.42
C GLU A 138 0.91 14.28 -6.02
N ALA A 139 0.06 14.98 -5.25
CA ALA A 139 0.27 15.35 -3.84
C ALA A 139 -0.35 14.40 -2.80
N THR A 140 -1.39 13.63 -3.18
CA THR A 140 -2.21 12.84 -2.24
C THR A 140 -2.70 11.52 -2.84
N ASP A 141 -1.91 10.90 -3.72
CA ASP A 141 -2.32 9.70 -4.45
C ASP A 141 -1.63 8.42 -3.95
N ALA A 142 -0.75 8.50 -2.95
CA ALA A 142 -0.22 7.30 -2.28
C ALA A 142 -1.35 6.44 -1.69
N ARG A 143 -2.40 7.09 -1.17
CA ARG A 143 -3.63 6.47 -0.62
C ARG A 143 -4.41 5.60 -1.62
N ARG A 144 -4.10 5.68 -2.92
CA ARG A 144 -4.68 4.86 -3.99
C ARG A 144 -3.86 3.61 -4.30
N ALA A 145 -2.63 3.56 -3.80
CA ALA A 145 -1.73 2.42 -3.96
C ALA A 145 -1.67 1.56 -2.71
N PHE A 146 -1.78 2.17 -1.52
CA PHE A 146 -1.85 1.48 -0.24
C PHE A 146 -2.48 2.39 0.82
N PRO A 147 -3.19 1.83 1.82
CA PRO A 147 -3.76 2.63 2.91
C PRO A 147 -2.63 3.25 3.75
N CYS A 148 -2.61 4.58 3.94
CA CYS A 148 -1.49 5.21 4.67
C CYS A 148 -1.84 6.57 5.29
N TRP A 149 -0.97 7.07 6.17
CA TRP A 149 -1.05 8.46 6.65
C TRP A 149 -0.48 9.42 5.59
N ASP A 150 -1.28 9.67 4.55
CA ASP A 150 -0.90 10.42 3.36
C ASP A 150 -0.94 11.94 3.57
N GLU A 151 -0.16 12.41 4.55
CA GLU A 151 0.17 13.82 4.73
C GLU A 151 1.69 13.98 4.92
N PRO A 152 2.33 15.01 4.34
CA PRO A 152 3.79 15.19 4.39
C PRO A 152 4.42 15.23 5.80
N ALA A 153 3.61 15.50 6.83
CA ALA A 153 4.06 15.53 8.22
C ALA A 153 4.32 14.14 8.82
N PHE A 154 3.76 13.07 8.25
CA PHE A 154 3.91 11.69 8.72
C PHE A 154 5.07 10.99 7.99
N LYS A 155 6.30 11.34 8.37
CA LYS A 155 7.50 10.68 7.83
C LYS A 155 7.62 9.25 8.37
N ALA A 156 7.94 8.31 7.49
CA ALA A 156 8.22 6.92 7.83
C ALA A 156 9.31 6.33 6.91
N VAL A 157 9.88 5.21 7.33
CA VAL A 157 10.79 4.40 6.51
C VAL A 157 9.99 3.37 5.72
N PHE A 158 10.31 3.15 4.45
CA PHE A 158 9.63 2.18 3.59
C PHE A 158 10.59 1.07 3.20
N GLN A 159 10.16 -0.17 3.44
CA GLN A 159 10.69 -1.36 2.77
C GLN A 159 9.60 -1.81 1.80
N VAL A 160 9.93 -1.89 0.52
CA VAL A 160 8.98 -2.24 -0.54
C VAL A 160 9.38 -3.58 -1.13
N THR A 161 8.39 -4.43 -1.38
CA THR A 161 8.56 -5.68 -2.12
C THR A 161 7.55 -5.71 -3.26
N LEU A 162 8.03 -5.86 -4.49
CA LEU A 162 7.23 -5.98 -5.69
C LEU A 162 7.25 -7.42 -6.16
N VAL A 163 6.08 -8.02 -6.38
CA VAL A 163 5.99 -9.37 -6.91
C VAL A 163 5.50 -9.33 -8.35
N VAL A 164 6.40 -9.60 -9.28
CA VAL A 164 6.21 -9.42 -10.73
C VAL A 164 6.46 -10.73 -11.47
N ALA A 165 5.99 -10.85 -12.71
CA ALA A 165 6.34 -11.99 -13.58
C ALA A 165 7.86 -12.07 -13.79
N ASP A 166 8.41 -13.27 -13.96
CA ASP A 166 9.87 -13.51 -14.01
C ASP A 166 10.59 -12.70 -15.11
N GLY A 167 9.92 -12.48 -16.24
CA GLY A 167 10.44 -11.70 -17.36
C GLY A 167 10.35 -10.19 -17.19
N LEU A 168 9.78 -9.69 -16.08
CA LEU A 168 9.66 -8.26 -15.79
C LEU A 168 10.75 -7.80 -14.82
N GLN A 169 11.08 -6.52 -14.95
CA GLN A 169 11.95 -5.81 -14.01
C GLN A 169 11.09 -4.97 -13.05
N ALA A 170 11.50 -4.94 -11.79
CA ALA A 170 10.90 -4.08 -10.76
C ALA A 170 11.94 -3.05 -10.30
N VAL A 171 11.53 -1.80 -10.16
CA VAL A 171 12.37 -0.68 -9.73
C VAL A 171 11.62 0.12 -8.67
N SER A 172 12.33 0.61 -7.66
CA SER A 172 11.79 1.42 -6.57
C SER A 172 12.79 2.51 -6.14
N ASN A 173 12.56 3.17 -5.01
CA ASN A 173 13.37 4.29 -4.51
C ASN A 173 14.81 3.90 -4.14
N THR A 174 15.04 2.64 -3.78
CA THR A 174 16.33 2.11 -3.31
C THR A 174 16.82 0.96 -4.18
N ALA A 175 18.09 0.59 -4.02
CA ALA A 175 18.65 -0.57 -4.69
C ALA A 175 17.95 -1.87 -4.25
N VAL A 176 17.83 -2.81 -5.18
CA VAL A 176 17.33 -4.17 -4.93
C VAL A 176 18.29 -4.88 -3.97
N VAL A 177 17.74 -5.39 -2.87
CA VAL A 177 18.47 -6.19 -1.87
C VAL A 177 18.30 -7.69 -2.09
N SER A 178 17.19 -8.12 -2.71
CA SER A 178 17.00 -9.53 -3.06
C SER A 178 15.99 -9.73 -4.19
N GLU A 179 16.22 -10.76 -5.00
CA GLU A 179 15.25 -11.29 -5.96
C GLU A 179 15.04 -12.79 -5.69
N ASN A 180 13.83 -13.16 -5.31
CA ASN A 180 13.49 -14.54 -4.94
C ASN A 180 12.40 -15.06 -5.87
N PRO A 181 12.64 -16.11 -6.67
CA PRO A 181 11.60 -16.78 -7.42
C PRO A 181 10.50 -17.31 -6.47
N LEU A 182 9.25 -17.29 -6.92
CA LEU A 182 8.11 -17.89 -6.24
C LEU A 182 7.74 -19.19 -6.99
N PRO A 183 8.22 -20.37 -6.52
CA PRO A 183 8.12 -21.61 -7.29
C PRO A 183 6.69 -21.96 -7.69
N GLY A 184 6.51 -22.37 -8.94
CA GLY A 184 5.20 -22.77 -9.48
C GLY A 184 4.28 -21.62 -9.89
N THR A 185 4.72 -20.36 -9.78
CA THR A 185 3.88 -19.18 -10.12
C THR A 185 4.34 -18.42 -11.36
N GLY A 186 5.56 -18.64 -11.85
CA GLY A 186 6.16 -17.85 -12.94
C GLY A 186 6.46 -16.39 -12.56
N ARG A 187 6.56 -16.12 -11.25
CA ARG A 187 6.76 -14.80 -10.66
C ARG A 187 7.93 -14.82 -9.68
N LYS A 188 8.45 -13.64 -9.40
CA LYS A 188 9.50 -13.38 -8.41
C LYS A 188 9.13 -12.23 -7.50
N ALA A 189 9.57 -12.31 -6.25
CA ALA A 189 9.52 -11.21 -5.28
C ALA A 189 10.85 -10.45 -5.31
N VAL A 190 10.77 -9.14 -5.58
CA VAL A 190 11.90 -8.21 -5.64
C VAL A 190 11.78 -7.25 -4.47
N ALA A 191 12.76 -7.23 -3.58
CA ALA A 191 12.83 -6.36 -2.41
C ALA A 191 14.04 -5.45 -2.47
#